data_AF-A0A0X3BKK8-F1
#
_entry.id   AF-A0A0X3BKK8-F1
#
_cell.length_a   1.000
_cell.length_b   1.000
_cell.length_c   1.000
_cell.angle_alpha   90.00
_cell.angle_beta   90.00
_cell.angle_gamma   90.00
#
_symmetry.space_group_name_H-M   'P 1'
#
loop_
_entity.id
_entity.type
_entity.pdbx_description
1 polymer ?
#
loop_
_entity_poly.entity_id
_entity_poly.type
_entity_poly.pdbx_seq_one_letter_code
_entity_poly.pdbx_strand_id
1 'polypeptide(L)'
;MVELTRRILFSSPRIAVPAWILVDPYPDNGPRNSRIVWIPTLENMLEDALLMIAVYVCKDDGILELIKGFGIGIESGTIELYSDTTESQRRQLYERCREIPGFPKIVISVFKESSVGKRQLSLLENYTMDVEVCTPIYSRWYSHWRGETRAEAHWNEGSIPRRVIGS
;
A
#
# COMPACT_ATOMS: atom_id res chain seq x y z
N MET A 1 -2.02 2.88 20.16
CA MET A 1 -2.91 2.67 18.99
C MET A 1 -2.42 3.62 17.91
N VAL A 2 -1.62 3.13 16.97
CA VAL A 2 -1.13 3.95 15.86
C VAL A 2 -2.21 3.86 14.78
N GLU A 3 -3.07 4.87 14.71
CA GLU A 3 -4.02 4.99 13.61
C GLU A 3 -3.24 5.43 12.38
N LEU A 4 -2.84 4.46 11.56
CA LEU A 4 -2.29 4.71 10.24
C LEU A 4 -3.44 5.07 9.30
N THR A 5 -3.99 6.30 9.44
CA THR A 5 -4.86 6.90 8.43
C THR A 5 -4.01 7.28 7.21
N ARG A 6 -3.38 6.29 6.56
CA ARG A 6 -2.59 6.50 5.34
C ARG A 6 -3.55 6.60 4.17
N ARG A 7 -3.96 7.83 3.88
CA ARG A 7 -4.63 8.19 2.64
C ARG A 7 -3.68 7.94 1.48
N ILE A 8 -3.88 6.81 0.82
CA ILE A 8 -3.27 6.51 -0.47
C ILE A 8 -4.07 7.29 -1.51
N LEU A 9 -3.55 8.46 -1.87
CA LEU A 9 -4.16 9.31 -2.89
C LEU A 9 -3.57 8.94 -4.26
N PHE A 10 -4.36 8.29 -5.10
CA PHE A 10 -4.12 8.26 -6.54
C PHE A 10 -4.45 9.65 -7.11
N SER A 11 -3.44 10.51 -7.21
CA SER A 11 -3.30 11.51 -8.29
C SER A 11 -2.18 12.51 -7.96
N SER A 12 -1.09 12.44 -8.72
CA SER A 12 -0.23 13.61 -8.90
C SER A 12 -0.84 14.48 -10.00
N PRO A 13 -1.06 15.80 -9.78
CA PRO A 13 -1.67 16.68 -10.77
C PRO A 13 -0.78 16.99 -11.99
N ARG A 14 0.40 16.37 -12.12
CA ARG A 14 1.34 16.64 -13.24
C ARG A 14 1.67 15.41 -14.10
N ILE A 15 1.48 14.19 -13.62
CA ILE A 15 1.73 12.96 -14.38
C ILE A 15 0.76 11.89 -13.86
N ALA A 16 0.00 11.25 -14.75
CA ALA A 16 -0.98 10.20 -14.44
C ALA A 16 -0.33 8.84 -14.13
N VAL A 17 0.60 8.81 -13.18
CA VAL A 17 1.25 7.58 -12.72
C VAL A 17 0.73 7.21 -11.32
N PRO A 18 0.51 5.91 -11.05
CA PRO A 18 0.23 5.47 -9.68
C PRO A 18 1.42 5.83 -8.78
N ALA A 19 1.13 6.21 -7.55
CA ALA A 19 2.16 6.53 -6.57
C ALA A 19 1.66 6.18 -5.18
N TRP A 20 2.53 5.55 -4.40
CA TRP A 20 2.38 5.41 -2.97
C TRP A 20 3.03 6.60 -2.30
N ILE A 21 2.28 7.26 -1.42
CA ILE A 21 2.77 8.42 -0.69
C ILE A 21 2.68 8.10 0.79
N LEU A 22 3.83 8.15 1.46
CA LEU A 22 3.91 8.03 2.89
C LEU A 22 3.89 9.44 3.51
N VAL A 23 2.80 9.72 4.22
CA VAL A 23 2.58 10.96 4.97
C VAL A 23 2.63 10.66 6.47
N ASP A 24 3.41 11.44 7.20
CA ASP A 24 3.39 11.46 8.66
C ASP A 24 2.23 12.36 9.15
N PRO A 25 1.24 11.82 9.89
CA PRO A 25 0.13 12.62 10.40
C PRO A 25 0.53 13.56 11.55
N TYR A 26 1.66 13.34 12.23
CA TYR A 26 2.13 14.15 13.36
C TYR A 26 3.57 14.59 13.13
N PRO A 27 3.80 15.67 12.34
CA PRO A 27 5.13 16.19 12.07
C PRO A 27 5.69 16.90 13.31
N ASP A 28 6.03 16.14 14.35
CA ASP A 28 6.69 16.69 15.53
C ASP A 28 8.15 17.03 15.19
N ASN A 29 8.39 18.33 14.97
CA ASN A 29 9.70 19.00 15.01
C ASN A 29 10.77 18.60 13.97
N GLY A 30 10.41 17.91 12.89
CA GLY A 30 11.30 17.67 11.75
C GLY A 30 11.15 18.70 10.61
N PRO A 31 12.17 18.88 9.73
CA PRO A 31 12.02 19.73 8.56
C PRO A 31 10.82 19.28 7.72
N ARG A 32 10.01 20.26 7.32
CA ARG A 32 8.65 20.20 6.77
C ARG A 32 8.44 19.37 5.48
N ASN A 33 9.41 18.54 5.06
CA ASN A 33 9.54 18.14 3.66
C ASN A 33 10.04 16.71 3.36
N SER A 34 10.11 15.77 4.31
CA SER A 34 10.44 14.38 3.98
C SER A 34 9.19 13.61 3.49
N ARG A 35 8.59 14.07 2.39
CA ARG A 35 7.52 13.32 1.74
C ARG A 35 8.15 12.14 1.00
N ILE A 36 7.87 10.93 1.48
CA ILE A 36 8.32 9.70 0.82
C ILE A 36 7.30 9.32 -0.25
N VAL A 37 7.77 9.12 -1.48
CA VAL A 37 6.94 8.83 -2.65
C VAL A 37 7.55 7.69 -3.45
N TRP A 38 6.83 6.57 -3.59
CA TRP A 38 7.25 5.49 -4.46
C TRP A 38 6.32 5.36 -5.66
N ILE A 39 6.88 5.23 -6.85
CA ILE A 39 6.17 4.83 -8.06
C ILE A 39 6.21 3.29 -8.11
N PRO A 40 5.08 2.61 -7.89
CA PRO A 40 5.03 1.16 -7.80
C PRO A 40 5.09 0.49 -9.16
N THR A 41 5.35 -0.81 -9.13
CA THR A 41 5.03 -1.71 -10.23
C THR A 41 3.53 -1.93 -10.34
N LEU A 42 3.04 -2.20 -11.55
CA LEU A 42 1.61 -2.44 -11.78
C LEU A 42 1.19 -3.82 -11.26
N GLU A 43 2.08 -4.81 -11.34
CA GLU A 43 1.79 -6.20 -11.01
C GLU A 43 1.78 -6.46 -9.50
N ASN A 44 2.65 -5.76 -8.74
CA ASN A 44 2.87 -5.98 -7.31
C ASN A 44 2.60 -4.73 -6.48
N MET A 45 1.70 -3.86 -6.97
CA MET A 45 1.44 -2.54 -6.41
C MET A 45 1.19 -2.57 -4.90
N LEU A 46 0.41 -3.53 -4.39
CA LEU A 46 0.16 -3.66 -2.95
C LEU A 46 1.41 -4.08 -2.17
N GLU A 47 2.18 -5.05 -2.67
CA GLU A 47 3.42 -5.49 -2.02
C GLU A 47 4.47 -4.38 -1.99
N ASP A 48 4.51 -3.53 -3.02
CA ASP A 48 5.33 -2.31 -3.06
C ASP A 48 4.98 -1.35 -1.92
N ALA A 49 3.69 -1.23 -1.57
CA ALA A 49 3.26 -0.44 -0.42
C ALA A 49 3.70 -1.07 0.91
N LEU A 50 3.57 -2.39 1.04
CA LEU A 50 4.00 -3.13 2.23
C LEU A 50 5.51 -3.04 2.42
N LEU A 51 6.28 -3.12 1.34
CA LEU A 51 7.73 -2.92 1.36
C LEU A 51 8.08 -1.50 1.82
N MET A 52 7.36 -0.47 1.34
CA MET A 52 7.57 0.90 1.84
C MET A 52 7.31 1.00 3.36
N ILE A 53 6.27 0.32 3.86
CA ILE A 53 6.00 0.26 5.30
C ILE A 53 7.16 -0.43 6.02
N ALA A 54 7.64 -1.56 5.52
CA ALA A 54 8.77 -2.27 6.08
C ALA A 54 10.03 -1.39 6.19
N VAL A 55 10.33 -0.59 5.15
CA VAL A 55 11.50 0.29 5.10
C VAL A 55 11.39 1.47 6.06
N TYR A 56 10.29 2.23 5.99
CA TYR A 56 10.23 3.52 6.67
C TYR A 56 9.51 3.50 8.02
N VAL A 57 8.68 2.49 8.25
CA VAL A 57 7.87 2.36 9.49
C VAL A 57 8.45 1.30 10.38
N CYS A 58 8.55 0.07 9.89
CA CYS A 58 9.13 -1.03 10.66
C CYS A 58 10.63 -0.82 10.82
N LYS A 59 11.28 -0.20 9.82
CA LYS A 59 12.74 -0.04 9.74
C LYS A 59 13.44 -1.39 9.99
N ASP A 60 12.93 -2.43 9.34
CA ASP A 60 13.45 -3.79 9.50
C ASP A 60 14.89 -3.88 8.99
N ASP A 61 15.82 -4.28 9.85
CA ASP A 61 17.25 -4.31 9.54
C ASP A 61 17.56 -5.24 8.35
N GLY A 62 16.88 -6.38 8.24
CA GLY A 62 17.11 -7.33 7.15
C GLY A 62 16.70 -6.77 5.78
N ILE A 63 15.59 -6.04 5.73
CA ILE A 63 15.19 -5.31 4.52
C ILE A 63 16.19 -4.20 4.19
N LEU A 64 16.64 -3.42 5.18
CA LEU A 64 17.61 -2.34 4.96
C LEU A 64 18.96 -2.87 4.48
N GLU A 65 19.41 -4.02 5.00
CA GLU A 65 20.61 -4.71 4.52
C GLU A 65 20.49 -5.15 3.07
N LEU A 66 19.35 -5.76 2.68
CA LEU A 66 19.09 -6.14 1.28
C LEU A 66 19.07 -4.92 0.36
N ILE A 67 18.38 -3.85 0.75
CA ILE A 67 18.31 -2.59 -0.01
C ILE A 67 19.70 -2.01 -0.23
N LYS A 68 20.53 -1.99 0.82
CA LYS A 68 21.92 -1.53 0.73
C LYS A 68 22.76 -2.43 -0.17
N GLY A 69 22.61 -3.75 -0.04
CA GLY A 69 23.30 -4.74 -0.89
C GLY A 69 22.93 -4.64 -2.37
N PHE A 70 21.70 -4.23 -2.66
CA PHE A 70 21.22 -3.99 -4.02
C PHE A 70 21.55 -2.59 -4.55
N GLY A 71 22.06 -1.68 -3.72
CA GLY A 71 22.39 -0.31 -4.10
C GLY A 71 21.16 0.58 -4.33
N ILE A 72 20.03 0.26 -3.70
CA ILE A 72 18.76 1.00 -3.87
C ILE A 72 18.80 2.28 -3.02
N GLY A 73 18.68 3.44 -3.67
CA GLY A 73 18.80 4.75 -3.05
C GLY A 73 17.55 5.23 -2.31
N ILE A 74 17.28 4.71 -1.11
CA ILE A 74 16.11 5.09 -0.30
C ILE A 74 16.21 6.49 0.35
N GLU A 75 17.43 7.03 0.49
CA GLU A 75 17.74 8.29 1.21
C GLU A 75 17.05 9.52 0.59
N SER A 76 16.79 9.49 -0.72
CA SER A 76 16.12 10.58 -1.44
C SER A 76 14.63 10.70 -1.09
N GLY A 77 14.06 9.67 -0.48
CA GLY A 77 12.62 9.53 -0.24
C GLY A 77 11.79 9.27 -1.51
N THR A 78 12.39 9.25 -2.70
CA THR A 78 11.70 8.97 -3.97
C THR A 78 12.29 7.74 -4.65
N ILE A 79 11.45 6.76 -4.98
CA ILE A 79 11.86 5.52 -5.64
C ILE A 79 10.89 5.18 -6.77
N GLU A 80 11.41 4.82 -7.92
CA GLU A 80 10.66 4.25 -9.04
C GLU A 80 11.02 2.78 -9.20
N LEU A 81 10.12 1.88 -8.78
CA LEU A 81 10.48 0.47 -8.61
C LEU A 81 10.80 -0.26 -9.91
N TYR A 82 10.29 0.17 -11.07
CA TYR A 82 10.73 -0.42 -12.35
C TYR A 82 12.18 -0.05 -12.71
N SER A 83 12.62 1.14 -12.33
CA SER A 83 13.91 1.71 -12.70
C SER A 83 14.99 1.36 -11.66
N ASP A 84 14.64 1.44 -10.38
CA ASP A 84 15.58 1.32 -9.26
C ASP A 84 15.77 -0.12 -8.79
N THR A 85 14.94 -1.06 -9.26
CA THR A 85 15.01 -2.46 -8.84
C THR A 85 14.75 -3.42 -10.00
N THR A 86 15.38 -4.58 -9.96
CA THR A 86 15.04 -5.72 -10.82
C THR A 86 13.90 -6.53 -10.21
N GLU A 87 13.20 -7.32 -11.02
CA GLU A 87 12.15 -8.23 -10.55
C GLU A 87 12.67 -9.23 -9.51
N SER A 88 13.88 -9.77 -9.71
CA SER A 88 14.50 -10.70 -8.77
C SER A 88 14.79 -10.06 -7.41
N GLN A 89 15.27 -8.81 -7.40
CA GLN A 89 15.50 -8.05 -6.16
C GLN A 89 14.17 -7.77 -5.44
N ARG A 90 13.14 -7.33 -6.17
CA ARG A 90 11.80 -7.10 -5.58
C ARG A 90 11.23 -8.34 -4.95
N ARG A 91 11.31 -9.49 -5.64
CA ARG A 91 10.82 -10.76 -5.10
C ARG A 91 11.49 -11.12 -3.77
N GLN A 92 12.81 -10.98 -3.68
CA GLN A 92 13.56 -11.22 -2.43
C GLN A 92 13.13 -10.26 -1.31
N LEU A 93 12.92 -8.99 -1.64
CA LEU A 93 12.42 -7.99 -0.68
C LEU A 93 11.01 -8.33 -0.19
N TYR A 94 10.11 -8.79 -1.06
CA TYR A 94 8.75 -9.20 -0.67
C TYR A 94 8.76 -10.45 0.21
N GLU A 95 9.57 -11.45 -0.14
CA GLU A 95 9.74 -12.67 0.67
C GLU A 95 10.20 -12.32 2.08
N ARG A 96 11.24 -11.49 2.23
CA ARG A 96 11.71 -11.04 3.54
C ARG A 96 10.69 -10.16 4.27
N CYS A 97 9.86 -9.38 3.56
CA CYS A 97 8.80 -8.58 4.16
C CYS A 97 7.74 -9.43 4.86
N ARG A 98 7.38 -10.59 4.29
CA ARG A 98 6.37 -11.50 4.86
C ARG A 98 6.81 -12.11 6.20
N GLU A 99 8.12 -12.19 6.40
CA GLU A 99 8.75 -12.76 7.59
C GLU A 99 8.96 -11.75 8.73
N ILE A 100 8.69 -10.45 8.52
CA ILE A 100 8.94 -9.42 9.53
C ILE A 100 8.06 -9.68 10.77
N PRO A 101 8.67 -9.94 11.93
CA PRO A 101 7.91 -10.09 13.16
C PRO A 101 7.36 -8.73 13.60
N GLY A 102 6.12 -8.69 14.09
CA GLY A 102 5.54 -7.47 14.63
C GLY A 102 5.21 -6.41 13.58
N PHE A 103 4.98 -6.81 12.33
CA PHE A 103 4.46 -5.92 11.30
C PHE A 103 3.15 -5.27 11.80
N PRO A 104 2.98 -3.93 11.69
CA PRO A 104 1.84 -3.24 12.28
C PRO A 104 0.52 -3.70 11.67
N LYS A 105 -0.57 -3.63 12.46
CA LYS A 105 -1.92 -3.81 11.93
C LYS A 105 -2.17 -2.83 10.78
N ILE A 106 -2.67 -3.33 9.65
CA ILE A 106 -2.94 -2.53 8.46
C ILE A 106 -4.44 -2.43 8.20
N VAL A 107 -4.92 -1.23 7.93
CA VAL A 107 -6.28 -1.01 7.41
C VAL A 107 -6.15 -0.51 5.98
N ILE A 108 -6.74 -1.23 5.03
CA ILE A 108 -6.68 -0.94 3.59
C ILE A 108 -8.07 -0.58 3.10
N SER A 109 -8.28 0.66 2.69
CA SER A 109 -9.52 1.07 2.01
C SER A 109 -9.36 0.95 0.50
N VAL A 110 -10.08 0.01 -0.10
CA VAL A 110 -10.07 -0.22 -1.56
C VAL A 110 -11.32 0.39 -2.16
N PHE A 111 -11.14 1.50 -2.89
CA PHE A 111 -12.23 2.18 -3.57
C PHE A 111 -12.59 1.48 -4.89
N LYS A 112 -13.80 1.77 -5.40
CA LYS A 112 -14.21 1.29 -6.73
C LYS A 112 -13.21 1.73 -7.79
N GLU A 113 -13.02 0.87 -8.79
CA GLU A 113 -12.09 1.09 -9.91
C GLU A 113 -10.62 1.21 -9.50
N SER A 114 -10.27 0.88 -8.25
CA SER A 114 -8.87 0.77 -7.82
C SER A 114 -8.16 -0.32 -8.62
N SER A 115 -6.92 -0.03 -9.01
CA SER A 115 -6.01 -1.01 -9.63
C SER A 115 -5.54 -2.09 -8.65
N VAL A 116 -5.74 -1.89 -7.34
CA VAL A 116 -5.52 -2.92 -6.31
C VAL A 116 -6.66 -3.94 -6.41
N GLY A 117 -6.46 -4.92 -7.27
CA GLY A 117 -7.44 -5.97 -7.54
C GLY A 117 -7.43 -7.12 -6.53
N LYS A 118 -8.44 -8.00 -6.66
CA LYS A 118 -8.62 -9.20 -5.81
C LYS A 118 -7.35 -10.06 -5.69
N ARG A 119 -6.62 -10.25 -6.80
CA ARG A 119 -5.36 -11.03 -6.82
C ARG A 119 -4.32 -10.47 -5.84
N GLN A 120 -4.17 -9.15 -5.79
CA GLN A 120 -3.19 -8.53 -4.91
C GLN A 120 -3.63 -8.61 -3.45
N LEU A 121 -4.93 -8.46 -3.18
CA LEU A 121 -5.47 -8.61 -1.84
C LEU A 121 -5.29 -10.04 -1.28
N SER A 122 -5.40 -11.07 -2.12
CA SER A 122 -5.13 -12.45 -1.70
C SER A 122 -3.68 -12.68 -1.24
N LEU A 123 -2.72 -11.83 -1.63
CA LEU A 123 -1.33 -11.95 -1.18
C LEU A 123 -1.18 -11.66 0.33
N LEU A 124 -2.14 -10.92 0.92
CA LEU A 124 -2.15 -10.61 2.35
C LEU A 124 -2.26 -11.86 3.22
N GLU A 125 -2.79 -12.97 2.70
CA GLU A 125 -2.84 -14.26 3.39
C GLU A 125 -1.45 -14.82 3.72
N ASN A 126 -0.41 -14.38 2.99
CA ASN A 126 0.96 -14.79 3.21
C ASN A 126 1.68 -13.94 4.27
N TYR A 127 1.01 -12.97 4.86
CA TYR A 127 1.58 -12.12 5.89
C TYR A 127 0.97 -12.42 7.25
N THR A 128 1.78 -12.27 8.30
CA THR A 128 1.37 -12.58 9.67
C THR A 128 0.68 -11.42 10.38
N MET A 129 0.63 -10.22 9.79
CA MET A 129 -0.01 -9.07 10.42
C MET A 129 -1.54 -9.19 10.46
N ASP A 130 -2.14 -8.55 11.45
CA ASP A 130 -3.57 -8.24 11.41
C ASP A 130 -3.86 -7.27 10.26
N VAL A 131 -4.88 -7.58 9.46
CA VAL A 131 -5.28 -6.74 8.33
C VAL A 131 -6.80 -6.64 8.21
N GLU A 132 -7.29 -5.44 7.94
CA GLU A 132 -8.68 -5.18 7.60
C GLU A 132 -8.76 -4.53 6.22
N VAL A 133 -9.51 -5.16 5.31
CA VAL A 133 -9.77 -4.60 3.98
C VAL A 133 -11.18 -4.03 3.95
N CYS A 134 -11.29 -2.71 3.87
CA CYS A 134 -12.53 -1.98 3.80
C CYS A 134 -12.88 -1.66 2.35
N THR A 135 -14.09 -1.98 1.92
CA THR A 135 -14.63 -1.59 0.62
C THR A 135 -15.85 -0.68 0.83
N PRO A 136 -15.99 0.42 0.07
CA PRO A 136 -17.11 1.33 0.26
C PRO A 136 -18.41 0.68 -0.21
N ILE A 137 -19.39 0.59 0.69
CA ILE A 137 -20.76 0.15 0.35
C ILE A 137 -21.53 1.21 -0.43
N TYR A 138 -21.14 2.49 -0.29
CA TYR A 138 -21.74 3.64 -0.95
C TYR A 138 -20.63 4.57 -1.44
N SER A 139 -20.79 5.10 -2.64
CA SER A 139 -19.88 6.09 -3.22
C SER A 139 -20.68 7.14 -3.96
N ARG A 140 -20.32 8.40 -3.76
CA ARG A 140 -20.89 9.55 -4.49
C ARG A 140 -19.77 10.46 -4.95
N TRP A 141 -19.79 10.82 -6.22
CA TRP A 141 -18.76 11.67 -6.82
C TRP A 141 -19.33 12.55 -7.92
N TYR A 142 -18.66 13.65 -8.20
CA TYR A 142 -19.01 14.57 -9.27
C TYR A 142 -18.17 14.28 -10.53
N SER A 143 -18.85 14.04 -11.65
CA SER A 143 -18.20 13.83 -12.94
C SER A 143 -18.09 15.14 -13.70
N HIS A 144 -16.88 15.72 -13.73
CA HIS A 144 -16.61 16.94 -14.49
C HIS A 144 -16.85 16.76 -16.00
N TRP A 145 -16.59 15.56 -16.51
CA TRP A 145 -16.79 15.20 -17.92
C TRP A 145 -18.26 15.22 -18.35
N ARG A 146 -19.18 14.96 -17.42
CA ARG A 146 -20.63 14.86 -17.70
C ARG A 146 -21.45 15.97 -17.05
N GLY A 147 -20.83 16.82 -16.22
CA GLY A 147 -21.52 17.88 -15.48
C GLY A 147 -22.55 17.37 -14.47
N GLU A 148 -22.41 16.14 -13.98
CA GLU A 148 -23.42 15.48 -13.14
C GLU A 148 -22.82 14.82 -11.89
N THR A 149 -23.64 14.71 -10.84
CA THR A 149 -23.31 13.92 -9.63
C THR A 149 -23.80 12.49 -9.80
N ARG A 150 -22.91 11.52 -9.58
CA ARG A 150 -23.22 10.08 -9.59
C ARG A 150 -23.17 9.53 -8.19
N ALA A 151 -24.02 8.54 -7.92
CA ALA A 151 -24.02 7.79 -6.68
C ALA A 151 -24.32 6.33 -6.97
N GLU A 152 -23.63 5.44 -6.27
CA GLU A 152 -23.80 3.99 -6.38
C GLU A 152 -23.72 3.35 -4.99
N ALA A 153 -24.54 2.34 -4.76
CA ALA A 153 -24.53 1.52 -3.55
C ALA A 153 -24.43 0.04 -3.94
N HIS A 154 -23.63 -0.73 -3.21
CA HIS A 154 -23.64 -2.19 -3.30
C HIS A 154 -23.77 -2.79 -1.92
N TRP A 155 -24.86 -3.52 -1.73
CA TRP A 155 -25.07 -4.38 -0.57
C TRP A 155 -24.47 -5.74 -0.91
N ASN A 156 -23.45 -6.16 -0.17
CA ASN A 156 -22.90 -7.51 -0.31
C ASN A 156 -23.78 -8.49 0.48
N GLU A 157 -24.62 -9.28 -0.20
CA GLU A 157 -25.41 -10.35 0.44
C GLU A 157 -24.55 -11.59 0.82
N GLY A 158 -23.23 -11.59 0.57
CA GLY A 158 -22.37 -12.78 0.65
C GLY A 158 -21.21 -12.74 1.66
N SER A 159 -21.14 -11.76 2.57
CA SER A 159 -19.95 -11.52 3.41
C SER A 159 -19.82 -12.37 4.68
N ILE A 160 -20.52 -13.50 4.81
CA ILE A 160 -20.31 -14.42 5.95
C ILE A 160 -19.21 -15.41 5.57
N PRO A 161 -18.03 -15.40 6.21
CA PRO A 161 -17.04 -16.46 6.00
C PRO A 161 -17.68 -17.79 6.41
N ARG A 162 -17.67 -18.77 5.51
CA ARG A 162 -17.97 -20.16 5.92
C ARG A 162 -16.95 -20.52 7.00
N ARG A 163 -17.43 -20.86 8.19
CA ARG A 163 -16.62 -21.46 9.26
C ARG A 163 -15.75 -22.56 8.65
N VAL A 164 -14.43 -22.40 8.71
CA VAL A 164 -13.54 -23.56 8.71
C VAL A 164 -13.73 -24.20 10.09
N ILE A 165 -14.57 -25.23 10.14
CA ILE A 165 -14.68 -26.07 11.33
C ILE A 165 -13.49 -27.03 11.26
N GLY A 166 -12.45 -26.73 12.03
CA GLY A 166 -11.40 -27.69 12.33
C GLY A 166 -11.86 -28.62 13.44
N SER A 167 -11.89 -29.92 13.14
CA SER A 167 -11.60 -31.05 14.02
C SER A 167 -11.48 -32.30 13.17
#